data_AF-A0AAD7CKZ0-F1
#
_entry.id   AF-A0AAD7CKZ0-F1
#
_cell.length_a   1.000
_cell.length_b   1.000
_cell.length_c   1.000
_cell.angle_alpha   90.00
_cell.angle_beta   90.00
_cell.angle_gamma   90.00
#
_symmetry.space_group_name_H-M   'P 1'
#
loop_
_entity.id
_entity.type
_entity.pdbx_description
1 polymer ?
#
loop_
_entity_poly.entity_id
_entity_poly.type
_entity_poly.pdbx_seq_one_letter_code
_entity_poly.pdbx_strand_id
1 'polypeptide(L)'
;MSPGAEPRLPRELERVIFELAALSRPVLIPDLVLVASRVKEWIQPLLYHTLVFDSADFTTPVDGLRSYNAASFSRIIQHQRNLAECARNLIFIGSEQGEFDNILLACPHVQNLFVMWPSEDEKPNRAMLDALPLRHLYCEIRYLAPTNPFSRPFLSTISHLELFSTPDETDWVGLVRLPRLTHLALDQYDHALCNLVLNECSSLRLLVVLTPPGPHTDYSTVGADLRFVMMTLSNYMNDWQRGALHGHDYWARAEDFMAKRRAGHPAPDPDHPFHLVC
;
A
#
# COMPACT_ATOMS: atom_id res chain seq x y z
N MET A 1 -47.69 9.50 -10.12
CA MET A 1 -46.61 8.79 -9.39
C MET A 1 -47.27 7.63 -8.67
N SER A 2 -47.02 6.40 -9.13
CA SER A 2 -47.60 5.22 -8.48
C SER A 2 -47.00 5.06 -7.08
N PRO A 3 -47.81 4.73 -6.05
CA PRO A 3 -47.31 4.47 -4.71
C PRO A 3 -46.19 3.42 -4.80
N GLY A 4 -45.04 3.77 -4.21
CA GLY A 4 -43.76 3.11 -4.43
C GLY A 4 -43.86 1.60 -4.23
N ALA A 5 -43.51 0.85 -5.27
CA ALA A 5 -43.35 -0.59 -5.17
C ALA A 5 -42.37 -0.90 -4.04
N GLU A 6 -42.78 -1.79 -3.15
CA GLU A 6 -41.95 -2.27 -2.06
C GLU A 6 -40.65 -2.86 -2.66
N PRO A 7 -39.47 -2.53 -2.10
CA PRO A 7 -38.21 -3.07 -2.62
C PRO A 7 -38.25 -4.61 -2.61
N ARG A 8 -37.82 -5.22 -3.73
CA ARG A 8 -37.87 -6.68 -3.91
C ARG A 8 -36.91 -7.43 -3.00
N LEU A 9 -35.93 -6.74 -2.43
CA LEU A 9 -34.90 -7.30 -1.56
C LEU A 9 -34.91 -6.59 -0.19
N PRO A 10 -34.65 -7.33 0.89
CA PRO A 10 -34.28 -6.74 2.19
C PRO A 10 -33.13 -5.74 2.05
N ARG A 11 -33.18 -4.68 2.86
CA ARG A 11 -32.23 -3.55 2.82
C ARG A 11 -30.78 -4.00 3.01
N GLU A 12 -30.56 -4.99 3.86
CA GLU A 12 -29.25 -5.53 4.20
C GLU A 12 -28.64 -6.26 2.98
N LEU A 13 -29.47 -7.00 2.23
CA LEU A 13 -29.02 -7.69 1.02
C LEU A 13 -28.72 -6.70 -0.10
N GLU A 14 -29.53 -5.65 -0.27
CA GLU A 14 -29.21 -4.59 -1.23
C GLU A 14 -27.84 -3.96 -0.90
N ARG A 15 -27.61 -3.61 0.37
CA ARG A 15 -26.34 -3.03 0.81
C ARG A 15 -25.16 -3.94 0.48
N VAL A 16 -25.23 -5.21 0.85
CA VAL A 16 -24.17 -6.20 0.56
C VAL A 16 -23.91 -6.30 -0.94
N ILE A 17 -24.95 -6.32 -1.77
CA ILE A 17 -24.81 -6.38 -3.23
C ILE A 17 -24.06 -5.14 -3.75
N PHE A 18 -24.45 -3.93 -3.32
CA PHE A 18 -23.81 -2.69 -3.75
C PHE A 18 -22.36 -2.59 -3.25
N GLU A 19 -22.09 -2.96 -2.00
CA GLU A 19 -20.73 -2.95 -1.45
C GLU A 19 -19.84 -3.98 -2.16
N LEU A 20 -20.32 -5.20 -2.41
CA LEU A 20 -19.59 -6.20 -3.19
C LEU A 20 -19.33 -5.74 -4.63
N ALA A 21 -20.32 -5.12 -5.28
CA ALA A 21 -20.15 -4.57 -6.62
C ALA A 21 -19.11 -3.44 -6.65
N ALA A 22 -19.15 -2.54 -5.66
CA ALA A 22 -18.19 -1.47 -5.47
C ALA A 22 -16.76 -1.99 -5.26
N LEU A 23 -16.58 -2.98 -4.36
CA LEU A 23 -15.27 -3.57 -4.07
C LEU A 23 -14.72 -4.39 -5.24
N SER A 24 -15.59 -5.10 -5.96
CA SER A 24 -15.20 -5.90 -7.13
C SER A 24 -14.84 -5.02 -8.32
N ARG A 25 -15.50 -3.86 -8.47
CA ARG A 25 -15.28 -2.91 -9.58
C ARG A 25 -15.27 -1.46 -9.08
N PRO A 26 -14.18 -1.00 -8.45
CA PRO A 26 -14.06 0.33 -7.85
C PRO A 26 -14.34 1.48 -8.81
N VAL A 27 -14.04 1.29 -10.11
CA VAL A 27 -14.37 2.24 -11.18
C VAL A 27 -15.87 2.59 -11.25
N LEU A 28 -16.76 1.72 -10.77
CA LEU A 28 -18.21 1.93 -10.77
C LEU A 28 -18.71 2.70 -9.53
N ILE A 29 -17.89 2.87 -8.50
CA ILE A 29 -18.29 3.53 -7.24
C ILE A 29 -18.97 4.90 -7.48
N PRO A 30 -18.45 5.79 -8.35
CA PRO A 30 -19.10 7.07 -8.62
C PRO A 30 -20.53 6.91 -9.16
N ASP A 31 -20.77 5.95 -10.04
CA ASP A 31 -22.09 5.69 -10.63
C ASP A 31 -23.03 5.05 -9.60
N LEU A 32 -22.53 4.10 -8.80
CA LEU A 32 -23.32 3.43 -7.76
C LEU A 32 -23.84 4.41 -6.72
N VAL A 33 -23.03 5.42 -6.36
CA VAL A 33 -23.43 6.50 -5.43
C VAL A 33 -24.63 7.30 -5.96
N LEU A 34 -24.89 7.33 -7.27
CA LEU A 34 -25.98 8.10 -7.87
C LEU A 34 -27.29 7.32 -7.97
N VAL A 35 -27.29 6.01 -7.71
CA VAL A 35 -28.45 5.12 -7.92
C VAL A 35 -29.63 5.48 -7.01
N ALA A 36 -29.38 5.69 -5.71
CA ALA A 36 -30.40 6.06 -4.73
C ALA A 36 -29.76 6.66 -3.47
N SER A 37 -30.50 7.46 -2.70
CA SER A 37 -29.99 8.10 -1.48
C SER A 37 -29.44 7.10 -0.46
N ARG A 38 -30.11 5.96 -0.26
CA ARG A 38 -29.62 4.90 0.65
C ARG A 38 -28.33 4.24 0.15
N VAL A 39 -28.20 4.06 -1.17
CA VAL A 39 -27.00 3.48 -1.78
C VAL A 39 -25.83 4.45 -1.65
N LYS A 40 -26.07 5.76 -1.83
CA LYS A 40 -25.08 6.80 -1.55
C LYS A 40 -24.52 6.69 -0.13
N GLU A 41 -25.36 6.55 0.89
CA GLU A 41 -24.91 6.41 2.28
C GLU A 41 -24.00 5.19 2.49
N TRP A 42 -24.27 4.07 1.80
CA TRP A 42 -23.48 2.85 1.92
C TRP A 42 -22.16 2.92 1.15
N ILE A 43 -22.18 3.50 -0.04
CA ILE A 43 -21.07 3.43 -1.00
C ILE A 43 -20.16 4.65 -0.94
N GLN A 44 -20.65 5.81 -0.50
CA GLN A 44 -19.84 7.02 -0.38
C GLN A 44 -18.60 6.82 0.52
N PRO A 45 -18.63 6.11 1.66
CA PRO A 45 -17.42 5.81 2.43
C PRO A 45 -16.36 5.06 1.63
N LEU A 46 -16.76 4.16 0.72
CA LEU A 46 -15.83 3.41 -0.13
C LEU A 46 -15.13 4.29 -1.16
N LEU A 47 -15.79 5.37 -1.61
CA LEU A 47 -15.18 6.36 -2.52
C LEU A 47 -13.97 7.07 -1.91
N TYR A 48 -13.95 7.24 -0.59
CA TYR A 48 -12.88 7.92 0.14
C TYR A 48 -11.95 6.96 0.89
N HIS A 49 -12.13 5.66 0.70
CA HIS A 49 -11.33 4.64 1.38
C HIS A 49 -9.85 4.68 0.97
N THR A 50 -9.61 4.94 -0.32
CA THR A 50 -8.29 5.11 -0.92
C THR A 50 -8.21 6.49 -1.56
N LEU A 51 -7.28 7.31 -1.09
CA LEU A 51 -7.05 8.65 -1.62
C LEU A 51 -5.67 8.72 -2.26
N VAL A 52 -5.64 9.21 -3.50
CA VAL A 52 -4.41 9.43 -4.26
C VAL A 52 -4.19 10.92 -4.36
N PHE A 53 -3.03 11.38 -3.90
CA PHE A 53 -2.57 12.74 -4.03
C PHE A 53 -1.41 12.76 -5.00
N ASP A 54 -1.63 13.44 -6.11
CA ASP A 54 -0.66 13.49 -7.20
C ASP A 54 -0.35 14.93 -7.57
N SER A 55 0.93 15.21 -7.78
CA SER A 55 1.35 16.46 -8.39
C SER A 55 1.03 16.43 -9.89
N ALA A 56 0.70 17.60 -10.45
CA ALA A 56 0.32 17.72 -11.86
C ALA A 56 1.39 17.19 -12.84
N ASP A 57 2.63 17.04 -12.39
CA ASP A 57 3.77 16.61 -13.18
C ASP A 57 3.81 15.09 -13.41
N PHE A 58 3.13 14.29 -12.57
CA PHE A 58 3.02 12.84 -12.77
C PHE A 58 1.72 12.55 -13.52
N THR A 59 1.84 12.33 -14.83
CA THR A 59 0.69 12.23 -15.75
C THR A 59 0.21 10.79 -15.97
N THR A 60 0.62 9.83 -15.15
CA THR A 60 0.12 8.46 -15.24
C THR A 60 -1.13 8.34 -14.37
N PRO A 61 -2.36 8.48 -14.94
CA PRO A 61 -3.56 8.24 -14.17
C PRO A 61 -3.51 6.84 -13.59
N VAL A 62 -3.75 6.76 -12.28
CA VAL A 62 -3.92 5.50 -11.57
C VAL A 62 -5.33 4.99 -11.90
N ASP A 63 -5.43 4.04 -12.83
CA ASP A 63 -6.67 3.64 -13.50
C ASP A 63 -7.80 3.29 -12.51
N GLY A 64 -8.87 4.07 -12.44
CA GLY A 64 -10.00 3.76 -11.56
C GLY A 64 -9.83 4.19 -10.10
N LEU A 65 -8.73 4.86 -9.76
CA LEU A 65 -8.64 5.69 -8.55
C LEU A 65 -8.76 7.16 -8.91
N ARG A 66 -9.46 7.91 -8.06
CA ARG A 66 -9.55 9.36 -8.21
C ARG A 66 -8.32 10.00 -7.58
N SER A 67 -7.58 10.76 -8.38
CA SER A 67 -6.53 11.65 -7.87
C SER A 67 -7.12 12.97 -7.39
N TYR A 68 -6.53 13.52 -6.34
CA TYR A 68 -6.89 14.78 -5.71
C TYR A 68 -5.66 15.66 -5.59
N ASN A 69 -5.78 16.94 -5.95
CA ASN A 69 -4.89 17.94 -5.37
C ASN A 69 -5.39 18.34 -3.97
N ALA A 70 -4.50 18.81 -3.11
CA ALA A 70 -4.88 19.07 -1.73
C ALA A 70 -5.88 20.22 -1.59
N ALA A 71 -5.86 21.21 -2.49
CA ALA A 71 -6.87 22.27 -2.50
C ALA A 71 -8.28 21.72 -2.71
N SER A 72 -8.46 20.77 -3.64
CA SER A 72 -9.74 20.12 -3.91
C SER A 72 -10.17 19.24 -2.75
N PHE A 73 -9.23 18.48 -2.18
CA PHE A 73 -9.50 17.66 -1.00
C PHE A 73 -9.90 18.52 0.21
N SER A 74 -9.19 19.63 0.45
CA SER A 74 -9.48 20.60 1.51
C SER A 74 -10.92 21.12 1.44
N ARG A 75 -11.43 21.41 0.24
CA ARG A 75 -12.83 21.82 0.05
C ARG A 75 -13.81 20.68 0.37
N ILE A 76 -13.47 19.45 0.00
CA ILE A 76 -14.32 18.28 0.30
C ILE A 76 -14.41 18.08 1.82
N ILE A 77 -13.28 18.06 2.52
CA ILE A 77 -13.26 17.84 3.98
C ILE A 77 -13.90 19.00 4.75
N GLN A 78 -13.87 20.23 4.24
CA GLN A 78 -14.57 21.37 4.85
C GLN A 78 -16.09 21.14 4.87
N HIS A 79 -16.65 20.54 3.83
CA HIS A 79 -18.08 20.27 3.74
C HIS A 79 -18.49 18.89 4.29
N GLN A 80 -17.55 17.95 4.33
CA GLN A 80 -17.83 16.53 4.60
C GLN A 80 -16.73 15.89 5.46
N ARG A 81 -16.50 16.45 6.66
CA ARG A 81 -15.44 15.99 7.59
C ARG A 81 -15.42 14.48 7.84
N ASN A 82 -16.59 13.87 8.01
CA ASN A 82 -16.74 12.44 8.29
C ASN A 82 -16.20 11.53 7.16
N LEU A 83 -15.96 12.07 5.95
CA LEU A 83 -15.44 11.29 4.83
C LEU A 83 -13.92 11.11 4.91
N ALA A 84 -13.20 12.06 5.48
CA ALA A 84 -11.76 11.90 5.70
C ALA A 84 -11.48 10.79 6.73
N GLU A 85 -12.40 10.60 7.70
CA GLU A 85 -12.35 9.47 8.64
C GLU A 85 -12.55 8.10 7.97
N CYS A 86 -13.04 8.05 6.73
CA CYS A 86 -13.20 6.81 5.97
C CYS A 86 -11.89 6.36 5.30
N ALA A 87 -10.91 7.27 5.16
CA ALA A 87 -9.64 6.96 4.52
C ALA A 87 -8.86 5.90 5.30
N ARG A 88 -8.38 4.88 4.59
CA ARG A 88 -7.50 3.82 5.12
C ARG A 88 -6.19 3.74 4.35
N ASN A 89 -6.23 4.09 3.07
CA ASN A 89 -5.08 4.09 2.17
C ASN A 89 -4.81 5.51 1.68
N LEU A 90 -3.58 6.00 1.87
CA LEU A 90 -3.11 7.24 1.28
C LEU A 90 -1.93 6.97 0.37
N ILE A 91 -1.94 7.59 -0.81
CA ILE A 91 -0.81 7.65 -1.73
C ILE A 91 -0.45 9.11 -1.91
N PHE A 92 0.83 9.42 -1.79
CA PHE A 92 1.39 10.71 -2.13
C PHE A 92 2.48 10.53 -3.18
N ILE A 93 2.27 11.16 -4.32
CA ILE A 93 3.16 11.15 -5.49
C ILE A 93 3.53 12.61 -5.75
N GLY A 94 4.73 13.02 -5.35
CA GLY A 94 5.23 14.35 -5.68
C GLY A 94 4.54 15.54 -5.00
N SER A 95 3.77 15.34 -3.91
CA SER A 95 3.01 16.40 -3.24
C SER A 95 3.88 17.36 -2.43
N GLU A 96 3.53 18.65 -2.40
CA GLU A 96 4.17 19.66 -1.53
C GLU A 96 3.97 19.35 -0.03
N GLN A 97 4.99 19.64 0.78
CA GLN A 97 5.02 19.27 2.21
C GLN A 97 3.84 19.83 3.04
N GLY A 98 3.49 21.10 2.84
CA GLY A 98 2.45 21.77 3.63
C GLY A 98 1.06 21.15 3.43
N GLU A 99 0.83 20.51 2.29
CA GLU A 99 -0.40 19.82 1.96
C GLU A 99 -0.48 18.45 2.66
N PHE A 100 0.64 17.73 2.70
CA PHE A 100 0.76 16.41 3.30
C PHE A 100 0.31 16.39 4.76
N ASP A 101 0.81 17.33 5.57
CA ASP A 101 0.47 17.38 6.99
C ASP A 101 -1.05 17.67 7.18
N ASN A 102 -1.60 18.62 6.44
CA ASN A 102 -3.03 18.91 6.56
C ASN A 102 -3.91 17.70 6.18
N ILE A 103 -3.49 16.90 5.20
CA ILE A 103 -4.19 15.69 4.78
C ILE A 103 -4.09 14.59 5.84
N LEU A 104 -2.90 14.34 6.39
CA LEU A 104 -2.72 13.34 7.44
C LEU A 104 -3.53 13.67 8.71
N LEU A 105 -3.57 14.95 9.11
CA LEU A 105 -4.39 15.41 10.23
C LEU A 105 -5.88 15.16 9.99
N ALA A 106 -6.34 15.31 8.74
CA ALA A 106 -7.72 15.05 8.37
C ALA A 106 -8.07 13.55 8.33
N CYS A 107 -7.06 12.67 8.18
CA CYS A 107 -7.25 11.23 7.97
C CYS A 107 -6.65 10.40 9.14
N PRO A 108 -7.21 10.45 10.35
CA PRO A 108 -6.61 9.85 11.54
C PRO A 108 -6.60 8.31 11.56
N HIS A 109 -7.30 7.67 10.63
CA HIS A 109 -7.48 6.22 10.58
C HIS A 109 -6.69 5.54 9.47
N VAL A 110 -5.73 6.24 8.87
CA VAL A 110 -4.88 5.70 7.82
C VAL A 110 -4.04 4.56 8.36
N GLN A 111 -4.07 3.44 7.63
CA GLN A 111 -3.34 2.23 7.97
C GLN A 111 -2.27 1.92 6.93
N ASN A 112 -2.50 2.32 5.68
CA ASN A 112 -1.60 2.05 4.57
C ASN A 112 -1.17 3.38 3.96
N LEU A 113 0.13 3.65 4.02
CA LEU A 113 0.70 4.91 3.57
C LEU A 113 1.79 4.64 2.54
N PHE A 114 1.57 5.12 1.33
CA PHE A 114 2.57 5.17 0.27
C PHE A 114 3.05 6.61 0.10
N VAL A 115 4.36 6.82 0.15
CA VAL A 115 4.92 8.15 -0.07
C VAL A 115 6.17 8.10 -0.95
N MET A 116 6.12 8.92 -2.00
CA MET A 116 7.24 9.22 -2.88
C MET A 116 7.41 10.74 -2.92
N TRP A 117 8.39 11.26 -2.18
CA TRP A 117 8.62 12.71 -2.08
C TRP A 117 9.51 13.20 -3.23
N PRO A 118 9.23 14.40 -3.77
CA PRO A 118 10.02 14.95 -4.86
C PRO A 118 11.37 15.52 -4.38
N SER A 119 11.49 15.91 -3.10
CA SER A 119 12.68 16.57 -2.55
C SER A 119 13.03 16.12 -1.13
N GLU A 120 14.31 16.22 -0.77
CA GLU A 120 14.82 15.93 0.59
C GLU A 120 14.42 16.98 1.62
N ASP A 121 14.11 18.20 1.18
CA ASP A 121 13.73 19.31 2.04
C ASP A 121 12.30 19.16 2.57
N GLU A 122 11.48 18.33 1.92
CA GLU A 122 10.05 18.18 2.17
C GLU A 122 9.73 16.97 3.06
N LYS A 123 10.35 16.90 4.24
CA LYS A 123 10.14 15.77 5.16
C LYS A 123 8.82 15.92 5.92
N PRO A 124 8.02 14.85 6.06
CA PRO A 124 6.75 14.91 6.78
C PRO A 124 6.97 15.29 8.24
N ASN A 125 5.98 15.93 8.86
CA ASN A 125 6.03 16.12 10.30
C ASN A 125 5.95 14.76 11.01
N ARG A 126 7.09 14.30 11.50
CA ARG A 126 7.24 12.95 12.07
C ARG A 126 6.33 12.70 13.27
N ALA A 127 5.98 13.74 14.03
CA ALA A 127 5.07 13.61 15.16
C ALA A 127 3.67 13.19 14.72
N MET A 128 3.30 13.49 13.48
CA MET A 128 2.00 13.09 12.94
C MET A 128 1.99 11.65 12.47
N LEU A 129 3.10 11.17 11.88
CA LEU A 129 3.24 9.74 11.57
C LEU A 129 3.15 8.91 12.86
N ASP A 130 3.74 9.38 13.97
CA ASP A 130 3.66 8.75 15.30
C ASP A 130 2.21 8.62 15.80
N ALA A 131 1.28 9.47 15.35
CA ALA A 131 -0.12 9.46 15.74
C ALA A 131 -1.01 8.54 14.90
N LEU A 132 -0.52 8.07 13.75
CA LEU A 132 -1.30 7.25 12.82
C LEU A 132 -1.20 5.75 13.18
N PRO A 133 -2.30 4.98 13.05
CA PRO A 133 -2.31 3.54 13.30
C PRO A 133 -1.74 2.76 12.10
N LEU A 134 -0.58 3.17 11.59
CA LEU A 134 0.03 2.60 10.38
C LEU A 134 0.34 1.11 10.57
N ARG A 135 0.04 0.34 9.53
CA ARG A 135 0.35 -1.08 9.42
C ARG A 135 1.22 -1.35 8.20
N HIS A 136 0.96 -0.66 7.09
CA HIS A 136 1.71 -0.82 5.86
C HIS A 136 2.35 0.53 5.51
N LEU A 137 3.66 0.51 5.29
CA LEU A 137 4.41 1.70 4.91
C LEU A 137 5.27 1.40 3.69
N TYR A 138 5.16 2.28 2.70
CA TYR A 138 5.94 2.26 1.48
C TYR A 138 6.66 3.61 1.38
N CYS A 139 7.98 3.62 1.48
CA CYS A 139 8.74 4.85 1.48
C CYS A 139 10.21 4.61 1.12
N GLU A 140 10.89 5.63 0.62
CA GLU A 140 12.35 5.58 0.61
C GLU A 140 12.88 5.69 2.04
N ILE A 141 13.88 4.90 2.36
CA ILE A 141 14.38 4.80 3.74
C ILE A 141 14.91 6.12 4.29
N ARG A 142 15.45 6.99 3.43
CA ARG A 142 15.95 8.32 3.80
C ARG A 142 14.89 9.22 4.47
N TYR A 143 13.61 8.91 4.29
CA TYR A 143 12.52 9.67 4.89
C TYR A 143 12.19 9.27 6.33
N LEU A 144 12.62 8.08 6.79
CA LEU A 144 12.37 7.62 8.15
C LEU A 144 13.19 8.44 9.17
N ALA A 145 14.51 8.47 9.03
CA ALA A 145 15.41 9.38 9.72
C ALA A 145 16.83 9.31 9.14
N PRO A 146 17.65 10.38 9.24
CA PRO A 146 19.06 10.33 8.85
C PRO A 146 19.89 9.45 9.80
N THR A 147 19.49 9.33 11.06
CA THR A 147 20.14 8.48 12.06
C THR A 147 19.09 7.63 12.76
N ASN A 148 19.35 6.33 12.88
CA ASN A 148 18.45 5.35 13.51
C ASN A 148 17.01 5.39 12.94
N PRO A 149 16.82 5.15 11.62
CA PRO A 149 15.51 5.24 10.97
C PRO A 149 14.43 4.38 11.62
N PHE A 150 14.82 3.27 12.26
CA PHE A 150 13.91 2.28 12.84
C PHE A 150 13.52 2.52 14.31
N SER A 151 14.02 3.56 14.97
CA SER A 151 13.70 3.86 16.38
C SER A 151 12.40 4.65 16.57
N ARG A 152 11.63 4.87 15.48
CA ARG A 152 10.43 5.70 15.50
C ARG A 152 9.22 4.94 16.09
N PRO A 153 8.40 5.57 16.95
CA PRO A 153 7.24 4.92 17.56
C PRO A 153 6.25 4.29 16.55
N PHE A 154 5.91 4.98 15.45
CA PHE A 154 4.97 4.43 14.47
C PHE A 154 5.46 3.13 13.80
N LEU A 155 6.78 2.90 13.73
CA LEU A 155 7.32 1.68 13.13
C LEU A 155 7.06 0.45 14.00
N SER A 156 6.75 0.62 15.28
CA SER A 156 6.40 -0.50 16.17
C SER A 156 5.06 -1.17 15.81
N THR A 157 4.19 -0.49 15.05
CA THR A 157 2.90 -1.03 14.61
C THR A 157 2.94 -1.60 13.19
N ILE A 158 4.01 -1.35 12.44
CA ILE A 158 4.16 -1.76 11.05
C ILE A 158 4.32 -3.28 10.95
N SER A 159 3.51 -3.88 10.08
CA SER A 159 3.57 -5.30 9.74
C SER A 159 4.10 -5.55 8.33
N HIS A 160 3.91 -4.58 7.41
CA HIS A 160 4.41 -4.59 6.04
C HIS A 160 5.23 -3.33 5.81
N LEU A 161 6.50 -3.50 5.51
CA LEU A 161 7.41 -2.40 5.22
C LEU A 161 8.01 -2.62 3.85
N GLU A 162 7.92 -1.61 3.00
CA GLU A 162 8.64 -1.55 1.74
C GLU A 162 9.61 -0.37 1.77
N LEU A 163 10.88 -0.66 1.50
CA LEU A 163 11.96 0.30 1.50
C LEU A 163 12.52 0.44 0.10
N PHE A 164 12.52 1.68 -0.38
CA PHE A 164 13.18 2.06 -1.62
C PHE A 164 14.55 2.69 -1.33
N SER A 165 15.47 2.57 -2.29
CA SER A 165 16.77 3.24 -2.30
C SER A 165 17.58 2.97 -1.03
N THR A 166 17.83 1.69 -0.71
CA THR A 166 18.56 1.28 0.51
C THR A 166 20.04 1.70 0.49
N PRO A 167 20.49 2.67 1.31
CA PRO A 167 21.87 3.10 1.31
C PRO A 167 22.75 2.15 2.12
N ASP A 168 23.99 1.98 1.67
CA ASP A 168 24.99 1.06 2.22
C ASP A 168 25.30 1.31 3.72
N GLU A 169 25.23 2.56 4.18
CA GLU A 169 25.63 2.97 5.55
C GLU A 169 24.48 2.93 6.57
N THR A 170 23.35 2.31 6.24
CA THR A 170 22.19 2.25 7.13
C THR A 170 22.45 1.30 8.30
N ASP A 171 22.10 1.74 9.52
CA ASP A 171 21.98 0.82 10.66
C ASP A 171 20.72 -0.05 10.55
N TRP A 172 20.90 -1.24 10.00
CA TRP A 172 19.85 -2.25 9.84
C TRP A 172 19.52 -3.02 11.12
N VAL A 173 20.28 -2.84 12.21
CA VAL A 173 20.01 -3.55 13.48
C VAL A 173 18.67 -3.11 14.07
N GLY A 174 18.28 -1.85 13.86
CA GLY A 174 16.96 -1.37 14.27
C GLY A 174 15.81 -2.05 13.52
N LEU A 175 16.00 -2.41 12.25
CA LEU A 175 14.97 -3.02 11.40
C LEU A 175 14.54 -4.39 11.94
N VAL A 176 15.51 -5.24 12.29
CA VAL A 176 15.23 -6.61 12.78
C VAL A 176 14.58 -6.62 14.17
N ARG A 177 14.60 -5.48 14.88
CA ARG A 177 13.97 -5.29 16.18
C ARG A 177 12.52 -4.79 16.10
N LEU A 178 12.01 -4.51 14.90
CA LEU A 178 10.62 -4.09 14.75
C LEU A 178 9.67 -5.22 15.16
N PRO A 179 8.88 -5.06 16.24
CA PRO A 179 8.25 -6.19 16.93
C PRO A 179 7.08 -6.82 16.16
N ARG A 180 6.57 -6.13 15.14
CA ARG A 180 5.43 -6.57 14.33
C ARG A 180 5.77 -6.78 12.87
N LEU A 181 7.02 -6.53 12.46
CA LEU A 181 7.42 -6.65 11.07
C LEU A 181 7.32 -8.12 10.65
N THR A 182 6.42 -8.38 9.71
CA THR A 182 6.15 -9.72 9.17
C THR A 182 6.49 -9.82 7.70
N HIS A 183 6.40 -8.72 6.97
CA HIS A 183 6.62 -8.63 5.54
C HIS A 183 7.56 -7.47 5.26
N LEU A 184 8.70 -7.75 4.61
CA LEU A 184 9.67 -6.75 4.19
C LEU A 184 9.87 -6.84 2.68
N ALA A 185 9.84 -5.71 1.99
CA ALA A 185 10.15 -5.58 0.58
C ALA A 185 11.30 -4.60 0.39
N LEU A 186 12.22 -4.96 -0.50
CA LEU A 186 13.37 -4.16 -0.90
C LEU A 186 13.36 -4.00 -2.42
N ASP A 187 13.63 -2.80 -2.92
CA ASP A 187 13.76 -2.52 -4.36
C ASP A 187 15.15 -2.87 -4.92
N GLN A 188 16.08 -3.26 -4.06
CA GLN A 188 17.43 -3.66 -4.40
C GLN A 188 17.85 -4.89 -3.60
N TYR A 189 18.63 -5.75 -4.26
CA TYR A 189 19.19 -6.92 -3.62
C TYR A 189 20.47 -6.56 -2.87
N ASP A 190 20.44 -6.69 -1.55
CA ASP A 190 21.63 -6.67 -0.69
C ASP A 190 21.72 -8.02 0.04
N HIS A 191 22.75 -8.79 -0.28
CA HIS A 191 22.98 -10.11 0.31
C HIS A 191 23.21 -10.05 1.83
N ALA A 192 23.95 -9.05 2.33
CA ALA A 192 24.23 -8.92 3.77
C ALA A 192 22.95 -8.56 4.54
N LEU A 193 22.18 -7.60 4.01
CA LEU A 193 20.90 -7.22 4.59
C LEU A 193 19.88 -8.36 4.57
N CYS A 194 19.74 -9.06 3.44
CA CYS A 194 18.82 -10.19 3.33
C CYS A 194 19.14 -11.27 4.37
N ASN A 195 20.41 -11.64 4.51
CA ASN A 195 20.84 -12.61 5.52
C ASN A 195 20.59 -12.11 6.95
N LEU A 196 20.89 -10.83 7.21
CA LEU A 196 20.61 -10.23 8.52
C LEU A 196 19.13 -10.33 8.87
N VAL A 197 18.25 -9.91 7.97
CA VAL A 197 16.79 -9.91 8.22
C VAL A 197 16.26 -11.34 8.34
N LEU A 198 16.67 -12.26 7.46
CA LEU A 198 16.22 -13.65 7.53
C LEU A 198 16.67 -14.32 8.84
N ASN A 199 17.89 -14.07 9.30
CA ASN A 199 18.42 -14.73 10.50
C ASN A 199 17.95 -14.09 11.81
N GLU A 200 17.88 -12.75 11.88
CA GLU A 200 17.66 -12.02 13.13
C GLU A 200 16.20 -11.57 13.32
N CYS A 201 15.42 -11.40 12.25
CA CYS A 201 14.02 -10.95 12.37
C CYS A 201 13.08 -12.13 12.66
N SER A 202 12.90 -12.43 13.94
CA SER A 202 12.10 -13.58 14.40
C SER A 202 10.62 -13.57 13.99
N SER A 203 10.03 -12.39 13.76
CA SER A 203 8.64 -12.24 13.32
C SER A 203 8.47 -12.31 11.80
N LEU A 204 9.57 -12.28 11.04
CA LEU A 204 9.53 -12.23 9.59
C LEU A 204 8.92 -13.50 8.99
N ARG A 205 7.93 -13.30 8.14
CA ARG A 205 7.22 -14.34 7.39
C ARG A 205 7.56 -14.33 5.92
N LEU A 206 7.83 -13.16 5.35
CA LEU A 206 8.14 -12.98 3.95
C LEU A 206 9.15 -11.82 3.77
N LEU A 207 10.17 -12.09 2.97
CA LEU A 207 11.10 -11.10 2.43
C LEU A 207 10.97 -11.12 0.91
N VAL A 208 10.56 -10.00 0.34
CA VAL A 208 10.47 -9.79 -1.11
C VAL A 208 11.63 -8.92 -1.56
N VAL A 209 12.31 -9.32 -2.63
CA VAL A 209 13.20 -8.42 -3.37
C VAL A 209 12.58 -8.16 -4.74
N LEU A 210 12.28 -6.90 -4.99
CA LEU A 210 11.69 -6.40 -6.21
C LEU A 210 12.81 -6.05 -7.18
N THR A 211 12.86 -6.71 -8.33
CA THR A 211 13.88 -6.46 -9.35
C THR A 211 13.26 -5.80 -10.58
N PRO A 212 13.96 -4.88 -11.24
CA PRO A 212 13.54 -4.43 -12.56
C PRO A 212 13.64 -5.61 -13.56
N PRO A 213 12.92 -5.53 -14.69
CA PRO A 213 13.10 -6.48 -15.79
C PRO A 213 14.55 -6.42 -16.29
N GLY A 214 15.25 -7.56 -16.31
CA GLY A 214 16.68 -7.59 -16.68
C GLY A 214 17.29 -8.98 -16.59
N PRO A 215 18.59 -9.12 -16.92
CA PRO A 215 19.30 -10.39 -16.81
C PRO A 215 19.27 -10.90 -15.36
N HIS A 216 19.04 -12.20 -15.20
CA HIS A 216 19.00 -12.85 -13.89
C HIS A 216 20.34 -12.63 -13.17
N THR A 217 20.30 -12.02 -11.98
CA THR A 217 21.44 -12.11 -11.06
C THR A 217 21.37 -13.47 -10.37
N ASP A 218 22.51 -14.05 -10.01
CA ASP A 218 22.55 -15.30 -9.27
C ASP A 218 22.24 -15.05 -7.79
N TYR A 219 21.18 -15.70 -7.28
CA TYR A 219 20.71 -15.56 -5.89
C TYR A 219 20.70 -16.90 -5.15
N SER A 220 21.45 -17.88 -5.64
CA SER A 220 21.43 -19.27 -5.16
C SER A 220 21.66 -19.43 -3.65
N THR A 221 22.39 -18.52 -2.99
CA THR A 221 22.70 -18.61 -1.55
C THR A 221 21.51 -18.28 -0.65
N VAL A 222 20.72 -17.24 -0.98
CA VAL A 222 19.55 -16.81 -0.19
C VAL A 222 18.28 -17.55 -0.62
N GLY A 223 18.24 -18.02 -1.87
CA GLY A 223 17.07 -18.70 -2.46
C GLY A 223 16.58 -19.95 -1.72
N ALA A 224 17.41 -20.55 -0.86
CA ALA A 224 17.01 -21.71 -0.07
C ALA A 224 15.99 -21.37 1.03
N ASP A 225 16.01 -20.16 1.60
CA ASP A 225 15.13 -19.81 2.73
C ASP A 225 13.67 -19.70 2.31
N LEU A 226 12.81 -20.52 2.94
CA LEU A 226 11.33 -20.46 3.03
C LEU A 226 10.71 -19.13 2.63
N ARG A 227 11.22 -18.08 3.28
CA ARG A 227 10.63 -16.76 3.38
C ARG A 227 11.13 -15.81 2.32
N PHE A 228 12.16 -16.16 1.56
CA PHE A 228 12.70 -15.31 0.52
C PHE A 228 11.99 -15.54 -0.80
N VAL A 229 11.52 -14.44 -1.40
CA VAL A 229 10.88 -14.39 -2.71
C VAL A 229 11.50 -13.26 -3.52
N MET A 230 11.78 -13.53 -4.78
CA MET A 230 12.18 -12.50 -5.73
C MET A 230 11.08 -12.31 -6.76
N MET A 231 10.78 -11.06 -7.07
CA MET A 231 9.73 -10.74 -8.04
C MET A 231 10.20 -9.63 -8.97
N THR A 232 9.94 -9.81 -10.26
CA THR A 232 10.09 -8.73 -11.23
C THR A 232 8.82 -7.89 -11.25
N LEU A 233 8.95 -6.57 -11.09
CA LEU A 233 7.83 -5.64 -11.21
C LEU A 233 8.05 -4.70 -12.40
N SER A 234 7.22 -4.86 -13.43
CA SER A 234 7.22 -3.97 -14.60
C SER A 234 6.37 -2.72 -14.41
N ASN A 235 5.32 -2.79 -13.59
CA ASN A 235 4.47 -1.65 -13.26
C ASN A 235 4.06 -1.71 -11.78
N TYR A 236 4.92 -1.10 -10.96
CA TYR A 236 4.76 -1.04 -9.52
C TYR A 236 3.46 -0.34 -9.09
N MET A 237 3.14 0.81 -9.71
CA MET A 237 1.96 1.60 -9.34
C MET A 237 0.66 0.84 -9.57
N ASN A 238 0.52 0.18 -10.73
CA ASN A 238 -0.64 -0.66 -11.02
C ASN A 238 -0.75 -1.83 -10.03
N ASP A 239 0.37 -2.35 -9.57
CA ASP A 239 0.38 -3.46 -8.62
C ASP A 239 -0.09 -3.05 -7.23
N TRP A 240 0.47 -1.96 -6.71
CA TRP A 240 0.03 -1.35 -5.46
C TRP A 240 -1.47 -1.04 -5.53
N GLN A 241 -1.92 -0.49 -6.65
CA GLN A 241 -3.33 -0.15 -6.86
C GLN A 241 -4.23 -1.40 -6.79
N ARG A 242 -3.82 -2.52 -7.41
CA ARG A 242 -4.54 -3.79 -7.28
C ARG A 242 -4.57 -4.28 -5.83
N GLY A 243 -3.51 -4.08 -5.06
CA GLY A 243 -3.49 -4.34 -3.62
C GLY A 243 -4.52 -3.51 -2.88
N ALA A 244 -4.50 -2.20 -3.07
CA ALA A 244 -5.40 -1.27 -2.37
C ALA A 244 -6.88 -1.47 -2.74
N LEU A 245 -7.17 -1.89 -3.97
CA LEU A 245 -8.53 -2.08 -4.48
C LEU A 245 -9.07 -3.49 -4.26
N HIS A 246 -8.24 -4.51 -4.44
CA HIS A 246 -8.67 -5.90 -4.55
C HIS A 246 -7.93 -6.84 -3.59
N GLY A 247 -6.91 -6.37 -2.86
CA GLY A 247 -6.08 -7.22 -2.02
C GLY A 247 -5.20 -8.21 -2.80
N HIS A 248 -4.96 -7.95 -4.09
CA HIS A 248 -4.21 -8.83 -5.00
C HIS A 248 -2.97 -8.12 -5.57
N ASP A 249 -2.14 -7.57 -4.70
CA ASP A 249 -0.81 -7.03 -5.02
C ASP A 249 0.26 -8.13 -5.06
N TYR A 250 1.52 -7.73 -5.21
CA TYR A 250 2.67 -8.61 -5.22
C TYR A 250 2.85 -9.32 -3.87
N TRP A 251 2.38 -8.76 -2.76
CA TRP A 251 2.44 -9.42 -1.45
C TRP A 251 1.63 -10.71 -1.48
N ALA A 252 0.35 -10.61 -1.89
CA ALA A 252 -0.52 -11.78 -2.00
C ALA A 252 0.08 -12.86 -2.92
N ARG A 253 0.73 -12.45 -4.02
CA ARG A 253 1.36 -13.37 -4.96
C ARG A 253 2.63 -14.02 -4.42
N ALA A 254 3.43 -13.27 -3.66
CA ALA A 254 4.60 -13.80 -2.97
C ALA A 254 4.20 -14.79 -1.87
N GLU A 255 3.14 -14.50 -1.12
CA GLU A 255 2.56 -15.43 -0.13
C GLU A 255 2.06 -16.71 -0.80
N ASP A 256 1.31 -16.60 -1.91
CA ASP A 256 0.85 -17.75 -2.69
C ASP A 256 2.01 -18.60 -3.21
N PHE A 257 3.08 -17.96 -3.70
CA PHE A 257 4.29 -18.64 -4.12
C PHE A 257 4.95 -19.39 -2.97
N MET A 258 5.09 -18.75 -1.81
CA MET A 258 5.61 -19.39 -0.60
C MET A 258 4.75 -20.56 -0.14
N ALA A 259 3.42 -20.42 -0.17
CA ALA A 259 2.48 -21.47 0.20
C ALA A 259 2.65 -22.70 -0.72
N LYS A 260 2.75 -22.49 -2.03
CA LYS A 260 3.02 -23.55 -3.01
C LYS A 260 4.35 -24.25 -2.74
N ARG A 261 5.41 -23.49 -2.45
CA ARG A 261 6.75 -24.02 -2.13
C ARG A 261 6.75 -24.87 -0.86
N ARG A 262 6.06 -24.42 0.20
CA ARG A 262 5.87 -25.19 1.45
C ARG A 262 5.10 -26.49 1.23
N ALA A 263 4.19 -26.50 0.26
CA ALA A 263 3.45 -27.70 -0.15
C ALA A 263 4.27 -28.64 -1.06
N GLY A 264 5.56 -28.36 -1.32
CA GLY A 264 6.43 -29.18 -2.14
C GLY A 264 6.17 -29.06 -3.65
N HIS A 265 5.39 -28.07 -4.08
CA HIS A 265 5.29 -27.78 -5.51
C HIS A 265 6.65 -27.22 -5.97
N PRO A 266 7.15 -27.66 -7.14
CA PRO A 266 8.35 -27.07 -7.70
C PRO A 266 8.12 -25.57 -7.86
N ALA A 267 9.16 -24.78 -7.56
CA ALA A 267 9.14 -23.38 -7.91
C ALA A 267 8.86 -23.29 -9.42
N PRO A 268 7.96 -22.40 -9.87
CA PRO A 268 7.85 -22.07 -11.28
C PRO A 268 9.25 -21.78 -11.84
N ASP A 269 9.43 -22.24 -13.09
CA ASP A 269 10.69 -22.21 -13.80
C ASP A 269 11.35 -20.82 -13.70
N PRO A 270 12.60 -20.70 -13.21
CA PRO A 270 13.30 -19.43 -13.14
C PRO A 270 13.50 -18.74 -14.49
N ASP A 271 13.45 -19.48 -15.62
CA ASP A 271 13.47 -18.93 -16.99
C ASP A 271 12.09 -18.38 -17.41
N HIS A 272 11.05 -18.72 -16.65
CA HIS A 272 9.76 -18.03 -16.61
C HIS A 272 9.57 -17.39 -15.23
N PRO A 273 10.45 -16.42 -14.84
CA PRO A 273 10.20 -15.63 -13.64
C PRO A 273 8.80 -15.10 -13.79
N PHE A 274 7.96 -15.10 -12.75
CA PHE A 274 6.54 -14.73 -12.84
C PHE A 274 6.31 -13.47 -13.67
N HIS A 275 6.23 -13.64 -14.99
CA HIS A 275 5.59 -12.76 -15.92
C HIS A 275 4.14 -13.12 -15.70
N LEU A 276 3.61 -12.68 -14.58
CA LEU A 276 2.20 -12.40 -14.49
C LEU A 276 1.99 -11.25 -15.45
N VAL A 277 1.88 -11.61 -16.73
CA VAL A 277 1.36 -10.74 -17.77
C VAL A 277 -0.07 -10.46 -17.33
N CYS A 278 -0.25 -9.31 -16.68
CA CYS A 278 -1.51 -8.61 -16.67
C CYS A 278 -1.61 -7.83 -17.98
#